data_AF-A0A368FK10-F1
#
_entry.id   AF-A0A368FK10-F1
#
_cell.length_a   1.000
_cell.length_b   1.000
_cell.length_c   1.000
_cell.angle_alpha   90.00
_cell.angle_beta   90.00
_cell.angle_gamma   90.00
#
_symmetry.space_group_name_H-M   'P 1'
#
loop_
_entity.id
_entity.type
_entity.pdbx_description
1 polymer ?
#
loop_
_entity_poly.entity_id
_entity_poly.type
_entity_poly.pdbx_seq_one_letter_code
_entity_poly.pdbx_strand_id
1 'polypeptide(L)'
;MSPSELCIQDVGISAIEIYFPRNAVNQEDLEKFDHCSSGKYTVGLGQEQMGFCGDNEDIVSLSLTVTDALLRNYDIDPSSIGFLAVGTETLIDKSKSVKTELMRLFGDNQDIEVCYGAVQSDFLIHLIIILKH
;
A
#
# COMPACT_ATOMS: atom_id res chain seq x y z
N MET A 1 12.24 33.70 -28.38
CA MET A 1 12.54 32.84 -27.21
C MET A 1 11.97 31.48 -27.52
N SER A 2 12.83 30.48 -27.77
CA SER A 2 12.39 29.11 -28.00
C SER A 2 11.77 28.56 -26.70
N PRO A 3 10.78 27.67 -26.79
CA PRO A 3 10.31 26.95 -25.62
C PRO A 3 11.48 26.08 -25.15
N SER A 4 12.11 26.47 -24.05
CA SER A 4 13.01 25.58 -23.32
C SER A 4 12.19 24.36 -22.94
N GLU A 5 12.46 23.23 -23.57
CA GLU A 5 12.00 21.93 -23.13
C GLU A 5 12.26 21.84 -21.62
N LEU A 6 11.19 21.79 -20.81
CA LEU A 6 11.31 21.39 -19.42
C LEU A 6 11.79 19.93 -19.45
N CYS A 7 13.10 19.73 -19.42
CA CYS A 7 13.62 18.41 -19.16
C CYS A 7 13.23 18.08 -17.72
N ILE A 8 12.32 17.12 -17.56
CA ILE A 8 11.96 16.59 -16.25
C ILE A 8 13.26 15.97 -15.69
N GLN A 9 13.80 16.57 -14.64
CA GLN A 9 15.02 16.13 -13.96
C GLN A 9 14.65 15.69 -12.55
N ASP A 10 15.33 14.66 -12.04
CA ASP A 10 15.13 14.11 -10.69
C ASP A 10 13.77 13.44 -10.43
N VAL A 11 13.22 12.76 -11.43
CA VAL A 11 12.04 11.89 -11.26
C VAL A 11 12.43 10.66 -10.44
N GLY A 12 11.71 10.42 -9.35
CA GLY A 12 11.95 9.27 -8.49
C GLY A 12 10.88 9.10 -7.41
N ILE A 13 11.09 8.08 -6.57
CA ILE A 13 10.27 7.87 -5.39
C ILE A 13 10.75 8.84 -4.31
N SER A 14 9.89 9.76 -3.89
CA SER A 14 10.24 10.73 -2.83
C SER A 14 9.99 10.17 -1.44
N ALA A 15 8.99 9.29 -1.30
CA ALA A 15 8.59 8.71 -0.02
C ALA A 15 7.89 7.37 -0.23
N ILE A 16 8.08 6.47 0.74
CA ILE A 16 7.47 5.14 0.78
C ILE A 16 6.99 4.91 2.20
N GLU A 17 5.73 4.54 2.36
CA GLU A 17 5.19 4.12 3.65
C GLU A 17 4.52 2.76 3.47
N ILE A 18 4.70 1.90 4.48
CA ILE A 18 4.22 0.53 4.46
C ILE A 18 3.45 0.28 5.75
N TYR A 19 2.27 -0.30 5.62
CA TYR A 19 1.50 -0.78 6.77
C TYR A 19 1.39 -2.30 6.76
N PHE A 20 1.59 -2.89 7.94
CA PHE A 20 1.37 -4.30 8.22
C PHE A 20 0.20 -4.47 9.20
N PRO A 21 -0.71 -5.42 8.97
CA PRO A 21 -1.74 -5.78 9.92
C PRO A 21 -1.15 -6.14 11.28
N ARG A 22 -1.93 -5.91 12.34
CA ARG A 22 -1.45 -6.14 13.71
C ARG A 22 -1.36 -7.62 14.09
N ASN A 23 -2.13 -8.45 13.41
CA ASN A 23 -2.18 -9.88 13.69
C ASN A 23 -1.35 -10.64 12.68
N ALA A 24 -0.61 -11.64 13.16
CA ALA A 24 0.14 -12.55 12.33
C ALA A 24 0.02 -13.98 12.88
N VAL A 25 0.08 -14.95 11.99
CA VAL A 25 0.15 -16.38 12.32
C VAL A 25 1.54 -16.92 11.99
N ASN A 26 2.07 -17.77 12.86
CA ASN A 26 3.33 -18.47 12.60
C ASN A 26 3.09 -19.58 11.56
N GLN A 27 3.93 -19.62 10.53
CA GLN A 27 3.80 -20.60 9.45
C GLN A 27 4.01 -22.03 9.92
N GLU A 28 4.84 -22.26 10.94
CA GLU A 28 4.97 -23.60 11.54
C GLU A 28 3.67 -24.08 12.20
N ASP A 29 2.91 -23.16 12.80
CA ASP A 29 1.64 -23.49 13.41
C ASP A 29 0.55 -23.69 12.35
N LEU A 30 0.62 -22.94 11.26
CA LEU A 30 -0.25 -23.14 10.09
C LEU A 30 0.03 -24.47 9.39
N GLU A 31 1.30 -24.89 9.27
CA GLU A 31 1.67 -26.22 8.75
C GLU A 31 1.04 -27.35 9.57
N LYS A 32 1.08 -27.23 10.91
CA LYS A 32 0.47 -28.21 11.82
C LYS A 32 -1.06 -28.23 11.65
N PHE A 33 -1.67 -27.06 11.54
CA PHE A 33 -3.11 -26.90 11.36
C PHE A 33 -3.59 -27.48 10.02
N ASP A 34 -2.88 -27.20 8.93
CA ASP A 34 -3.20 -27.68 7.58
C ASP A 34 -2.78 -29.15 7.34
N HIS A 35 -2.19 -29.81 8.34
CA HIS A 35 -1.63 -31.16 8.22
C HIS A 35 -0.61 -31.31 7.09
N CYS A 36 0.16 -30.25 6.84
CA CYS A 36 1.23 -30.24 5.84
C CYS A 36 2.53 -30.81 6.42
N SER A 37 3.44 -31.22 5.54
CA SER A 37 4.79 -31.60 5.95
C SER A 37 5.51 -30.40 6.56
N SER A 38 6.23 -30.61 7.66
CA SER A 38 7.09 -29.58 8.25
C SER A 38 8.07 -29.04 7.20
N GLY A 39 8.17 -27.70 7.14
CA GLY A 39 9.04 -27.03 6.19
C GLY A 39 8.39 -26.73 4.84
N LYS A 40 7.12 -27.10 4.60
CA LYS A 40 6.44 -26.76 3.34
C LYS A 40 6.32 -25.24 3.16
N TYR A 41 5.89 -24.52 4.19
CA TYR A 41 5.72 -23.07 4.20
C TYR A 41 7.03 -22.38 4.62
N THR A 42 7.72 -22.89 5.64
CA THR A 42 8.94 -22.23 6.12
C THR A 42 10.15 -22.42 5.22
N VAL A 43 10.38 -23.61 4.67
CA VAL A 43 11.52 -23.91 3.78
C VAL A 43 11.09 -23.87 2.30
N GLY A 44 9.94 -24.44 1.99
CA GLY A 44 9.43 -24.52 0.61
C GLY A 44 9.01 -23.17 0.06
N LEU A 45 8.31 -22.35 0.87
CA LEU A 45 7.90 -20.99 0.49
C LEU A 45 8.78 -19.89 1.12
N GLY A 46 9.63 -20.21 2.10
CA GLY A 46 10.48 -19.22 2.76
C GLY A 46 9.71 -18.27 3.70
N GLN A 47 8.54 -18.66 4.18
CA GLN A 47 7.67 -17.81 4.99
C GLN A 47 7.81 -18.13 6.48
N GLU A 48 8.06 -17.12 7.32
CA GLU A 48 8.09 -17.31 8.78
C GLU A 48 6.73 -17.00 9.43
N GLN A 49 6.10 -15.90 9.00
CA GLN A 49 4.82 -15.44 9.53
C GLN A 49 3.94 -14.93 8.40
N MET A 50 2.62 -14.99 8.58
CA MET A 50 1.65 -14.41 7.65
C MET A 50 0.75 -13.43 8.40
N GLY A 51 0.79 -12.16 7.99
CA GLY A 51 -0.10 -11.13 8.51
C GLY A 51 -1.52 -11.33 8.02
N PHE A 52 -2.51 -11.05 8.87
CA PHE A 52 -3.93 -11.10 8.50
C PHE A 52 -4.71 -9.97 9.16
N CYS A 53 -5.74 -9.48 8.46
CA CYS A 53 -6.64 -8.48 9.02
C CYS A 53 -7.59 -9.09 10.05
N GLY A 54 -7.80 -8.40 11.17
CA GLY A 54 -8.95 -8.66 12.04
C GLY A 54 -10.23 -8.04 11.48
N ASP A 55 -11.36 -8.28 12.14
CA ASP A 55 -12.68 -7.71 11.76
C ASP A 55 -12.72 -6.17 11.75
N ASN A 56 -11.73 -5.54 12.38
CA ASN A 56 -11.54 -4.10 12.51
C ASN A 56 -10.60 -3.50 11.44
N GLU A 57 -10.00 -4.31 10.58
CA GLU A 57 -9.09 -3.87 9.52
C GLU A 57 -9.67 -4.23 8.15
N ASP A 58 -10.00 -3.20 7.37
CA ASP A 58 -10.41 -3.32 5.97
C ASP A 58 -9.49 -2.53 5.03
N ILE A 59 -9.60 -2.79 3.73
CA ILE A 59 -8.78 -2.14 2.70
C ILE A 59 -8.81 -0.60 2.77
N VAL A 60 -9.94 -0.01 3.16
CA VAL A 60 -10.11 1.44 3.26
C VAL A 60 -9.33 1.96 4.47
N SER A 61 -9.50 1.33 5.63
CA SER A 61 -8.81 1.69 6.87
C SER A 61 -7.30 1.54 6.76
N LEU A 62 -6.82 0.49 6.09
CA LEU A 62 -5.40 0.30 5.79
C LEU A 62 -4.87 1.43 4.89
N SER A 63 -5.57 1.71 3.78
CA SER A 63 -5.19 2.77 2.84
C SER A 63 -5.15 4.15 3.50
N LEU A 64 -6.14 4.46 4.34
CA LEU A 64 -6.18 5.72 5.09
C LEU A 64 -5.03 5.81 6.09
N THR A 65 -4.77 4.74 6.83
CA THR A 65 -3.71 4.71 7.85
C THR A 65 -2.33 4.91 7.23
N VAL A 66 -2.02 4.21 6.14
CA VAL A 66 -0.71 4.33 5.47
C VAL A 66 -0.56 5.66 4.74
N THR A 67 -1.63 6.21 4.15
CA THR A 67 -1.60 7.54 3.52
C THR A 67 -1.38 8.65 4.55
N ASP A 68 -2.14 8.61 5.64
CA ASP A 68 -2.00 9.58 6.74
C ASP A 68 -0.60 9.50 7.38
N ALA A 69 -0.09 8.28 7.59
CA ALA A 69 1.29 8.08 8.05
C ALA A 69 2.31 8.66 7.07
N LEU A 70 2.18 8.39 5.76
CA LEU A 70 3.06 8.90 4.72
C LEU A 70 3.09 10.44 4.70
N LEU A 71 1.92 11.08 4.69
CA LEU A 71 1.82 12.55 4.68
C LEU A 71 2.47 13.16 5.93
N ARG A 72 2.20 12.58 7.11
CA ARG A 72 2.75 13.07 8.39
C ARG A 72 4.24 12.80 8.56
N ASN A 73 4.71 11.61 8.21
CA ASN A 73 6.10 11.19 8.42
C ASN A 73 7.07 11.91 7.49
N TYR A 74 6.62 12.25 6.29
CA TYR A 74 7.43 12.91 5.26
C TYR A 74 7.10 14.39 5.07
N ASP A 75 6.22 14.95 5.91
CA ASP A 75 5.78 16.36 5.86
C ASP A 75 5.35 16.78 4.44
N ILE A 76 4.53 15.94 3.80
CA ILE A 76 4.11 16.15 2.41
C ILE A 76 2.81 16.93 2.40
N ASP A 77 2.80 18.06 1.68
CA ASP A 77 1.58 18.81 1.41
C ASP A 77 0.65 18.00 0.49
N PRO A 78 -0.57 17.65 0.92
CA PRO A 78 -1.53 16.93 0.08
C PRO A 78 -1.88 17.64 -1.23
N SER A 79 -1.74 18.97 -1.29
CA SER A 79 -1.99 19.76 -2.51
C SER A 79 -0.90 19.56 -3.58
N SER A 80 0.28 19.08 -3.18
CA SER A 80 1.42 18.86 -4.08
C SER A 80 1.41 17.50 -4.80
N ILE A 81 0.49 16.61 -4.42
CA ILE A 81 0.41 15.25 -4.95
C ILE A 81 -0.54 15.26 -6.16
N GLY A 82 -0.03 14.86 -7.33
CA GLY A 82 -0.84 14.66 -8.54
C GLY A 82 -1.14 13.18 -8.84
N PHE A 83 -0.41 12.25 -8.23
CA PHE A 83 -0.55 10.83 -8.48
C PHE A 83 -0.31 10.00 -7.21
N LEU A 84 -1.18 9.00 -6.99
CA LEU A 84 -1.10 8.06 -5.89
C LEU A 84 -1.19 6.63 -6.42
N ALA A 85 -0.15 5.83 -6.19
CA ALA A 85 -0.19 4.39 -6.44
C ALA A 85 -0.53 3.64 -5.15
N VAL A 86 -1.61 2.87 -5.19
CA VAL A 86 -2.04 2.01 -4.08
C VAL A 86 -1.81 0.55 -4.49
N GLY A 87 -0.82 -0.08 -3.86
CA GLY A 87 -0.52 -1.50 -4.04
C GLY A 87 -1.22 -2.35 -2.98
N THR A 88 -2.08 -3.27 -3.39
CA THR A 88 -2.77 -4.22 -2.49
C THR A 88 -2.77 -5.63 -3.07
N GLU A 89 -2.82 -6.64 -2.21
CA GLU A 89 -3.04 -8.04 -2.59
C GLU A 89 -4.54 -8.31 -2.91
N THR A 90 -5.45 -7.56 -2.29
CA THR A 90 -6.89 -7.84 -2.35
C THR A 90 -7.56 -7.26 -3.60
N LEU A 91 -8.43 -8.08 -4.21
CA LEU A 91 -9.15 -7.81 -5.45
C LEU A 91 -9.72 -6.38 -5.54
N ILE A 92 -9.53 -5.76 -6.71
CA ILE A 92 -9.86 -4.39 -7.16
C ILE A 92 -11.35 -3.98 -6.98
N ASP A 93 -12.21 -4.88 -6.51
CA ASP A 93 -13.67 -4.74 -6.46
C ASP A 93 -14.15 -3.56 -5.58
N LYS A 94 -13.35 -3.10 -4.62
CA LYS A 94 -13.65 -1.92 -3.76
C LYS A 94 -12.91 -0.63 -4.13
N SER A 95 -12.15 -0.60 -5.22
CA SER A 95 -11.32 0.54 -5.65
C SER A 95 -12.05 1.90 -5.71
N LYS A 96 -13.34 1.91 -6.12
CA LYS A 96 -14.16 3.14 -6.14
C LYS A 96 -14.38 3.73 -4.74
N SER A 97 -14.63 2.88 -3.74
CA SER A 97 -14.87 3.32 -2.35
C SER A 97 -13.59 3.79 -1.69
N VAL A 98 -12.47 3.09 -1.94
CA VAL A 98 -11.16 3.46 -1.39
C VAL A 98 -10.73 4.83 -1.90
N LYS A 99 -10.96 5.15 -3.18
CA LYS A 99 -10.59 6.46 -3.74
C LYS A 99 -11.35 7.57 -3.03
N THR A 100 -12.67 7.45 -2.91
CA THR A 100 -13.50 8.49 -2.29
C THR A 100 -13.09 8.75 -0.83
N GLU A 101 -12.79 7.71 -0.06
CA GLU A 101 -12.34 7.87 1.32
C GLU A 101 -10.93 8.45 1.40
N LEU A 102 -10.00 8.01 0.55
CA LEU A 102 -8.64 8.56 0.49
C LEU A 102 -8.65 10.05 0.18
N MET A 103 -9.49 10.50 -0.76
CA MET A 103 -9.59 11.93 -1.11
C MET A 103 -9.93 12.83 0.09
N ARG A 104 -10.51 12.30 1.16
CA ARG A 104 -10.78 13.06 2.39
C ARG A 104 -9.49 13.55 3.08
N LEU A 105 -8.38 12.84 2.90
CA LEU A 105 -7.05 13.25 3.39
C LEU A 105 -6.40 14.36 2.52
N PHE A 106 -6.90 14.55 1.30
CA PHE A 106 -6.37 15.52 0.33
C PHE A 106 -7.21 16.80 0.22
N GLY A 107 -8.27 16.93 1.03
CA GLY A 107 -9.08 18.14 1.13
C GLY A 107 -9.68 18.54 -0.22
N ASP A 108 -9.36 19.76 -0.68
CA ASP A 108 -9.89 20.35 -1.90
C ASP A 108 -9.07 20.00 -3.16
N ASN A 109 -8.00 19.20 -3.05
CA ASN A 109 -7.23 18.78 -4.22
C ASN A 109 -8.04 17.79 -5.06
N GLN A 110 -8.56 18.25 -6.21
CA GLN A 110 -9.35 17.40 -7.13
C GLN A 110 -8.51 16.81 -8.27
N ASP A 111 -7.27 17.26 -8.43
CA ASP A 111 -6.37 16.87 -9.53
C ASP A 111 -5.44 15.72 -9.11
N ILE A 112 -6.00 14.70 -8.45
CA ILE A 112 -5.27 13.50 -8.03
C ILE A 112 -5.72 12.27 -8.83
N GLU A 113 -4.79 11.68 -9.56
CA GLU A 113 -4.96 10.37 -10.16
C GLU A 113 -4.57 9.27 -9.17
N VAL A 114 -5.47 8.30 -8.96
CA VAL A 114 -5.23 7.17 -8.05
C VAL A 114 -5.28 5.89 -8.87
N CYS A 115 -4.17 5.15 -8.86
CA CYS A 115 -4.06 3.87 -9.54
C CYS A 115 -3.98 2.73 -8.52
N TYR A 116 -4.77 1.68 -8.74
CA TYR A 116 -4.78 0.48 -7.91
C TYR A 116 -4.03 -0.63 -8.63
N GLY A 117 -2.90 -1.05 -8.06
CA GLY A 117 -2.11 -2.18 -8.54
C GLY A 117 -2.33 -3.39 -7.64
N ALA A 118 -2.53 -4.56 -8.25
CA ALA A 118 -2.39 -5.82 -7.53
C ALA A 118 -0.90 -6.10 -7.36
N VAL A 119 -0.37 -5.92 -6.15
CA VAL A 119 0.97 -6.40 -5.81
C VAL A 119 0.75 -7.74 -5.13
N GLN A 120 1.01 -8.83 -5.84
CA GLN A 120 0.96 -10.18 -5.27
C GLN A 120 2.15 -10.31 -4.31
N SER A 121 1.96 -9.79 -3.10
CA SER A 121 2.75 -10.17 -1.95
C SER A 121 1.90 -11.17 -1.19
N ASP A 122 2.42 -12.36 -0.93
CA ASP A 122 1.76 -13.37 -0.07
C ASP A 122 1.67 -12.91 1.40
N PHE A 123 2.06 -11.65 1.65
CA PHE A 123 1.93 -10.92 2.89
C PHE A 123 0.91 -9.83 2.62
N LEU A 124 -0.07 -9.71 3.50
CA LEU A 124 -1.14 -8.71 3.44
C LEU A 124 -0.55 -7.31 3.72
N ILE A 125 0.22 -6.78 2.76
CA ILE A 125 1.00 -5.55 2.84
C ILE A 125 0.26 -4.49 2.06
N HIS A 126 0.07 -3.33 2.69
CA HIS A 126 -0.42 -2.15 2.00
C HIS A 126 0.74 -1.17 1.77
N LEU A 127 1.05 -0.93 0.50
CA LEU A 127 2.15 -0.08 0.07
C LEU A 127 1.60 1.12 -0.68
N ILE A 128 2.00 2.31 -0.24
CA ILE A 128 1.73 3.55 -0.96
C ILE A 128 3.04 4.22 -1.34
N ILE A 129 3.12 4.58 -2.62
CA ILE A 129 4.27 5.26 -3.21
C ILE A 129 3.79 6.61 -3.75
N ILE A 130 4.47 7.68 -3.34
CA ILE A 130 4.36 8.99 -3.98
C ILE A 130 5.54 9.16 -4.93
N LEU A 131 5.21 9.28 -6.22
CA LEU A 131 6.14 9.66 -7.27
C LEU A 131 6.09 11.17 -7.42
N LYS A 132 7.24 11.82 -7.33
CA LYS A 132 7.37 13.24 -7.66
C LYS A 132 7.84 13.34 -9.11
N HIS A 133 7.13 14.14 -9.90
CA HIS A 133 7.56 14.58 -11.23
C HIS A 133 8.49 15.78 -11.11
#